data_AF-A0A9W8GDE2-F1
#
_entry.id   AF-A0A9W8GDE2-F1
#
_cell.length_a   1.000
_cell.length_b   1.000
_cell.length_c   1.000
_cell.angle_alpha   90.00
_cell.angle_beta   90.00
_cell.angle_gamma   90.00
#
_symmetry.space_group_name_H-M   'P 1'
#
loop_
_entity.id
_entity.type
_entity.pdbx_description
1 polymer ?
#
loop_
_entity_poly.entity_id
_entity_poly.type
_entity_poly.pdbx_seq_one_letter_code
_entity_poly.pdbx_strand_id
1 'polypeptide(L)'
;MLRSVYQSGILTLLNAAGSHPLQLWAVVQPVSVEAARIAVERDSDIGESVVTLASSDLASTYISCPKTASEKLGMKLPYIFLLIKSTDGPFSFEVEALDSQGTVRRLRASSFEARARIEDDIGIVPLRLDEDCWSYLTLDIALLLEGAFGTSYRETSRVTFHANAKLRLVGFADRIVPEDQLPAELRLYCLDSTKTS
;
A
#
# COMPACT_ATOMS: atom_id res chain seq x y z
N MET A 1 5.27 16.97 -1.32
CA MET A 1 3.88 17.18 -0.90
C MET A 1 3.76 17.34 0.61
N LEU A 2 4.26 16.40 1.42
CA LEU A 2 4.04 16.35 2.87
C LEU A 2 5.22 16.87 3.72
N ARG A 3 6.33 17.32 3.10
CA ARG A 3 7.52 17.80 3.83
C ARG A 3 7.26 18.98 4.77
N SER A 4 6.25 19.81 4.48
CA SER A 4 5.83 20.96 5.28
C SER A 4 4.74 20.63 6.30
N VAL A 5 4.21 19.40 6.29
CA VAL A 5 3.18 18.94 7.22
C VAL A 5 3.87 18.38 8.45
N TYR A 6 3.28 18.58 9.64
CA TYR A 6 3.75 17.94 10.86
C TYR A 6 3.50 16.43 10.79
N GLN A 7 4.55 15.63 11.01
CA GLN A 7 4.48 14.17 10.87
C GLN A 7 4.80 13.50 12.21
N SER A 8 3.78 13.06 12.92
CA SER A 8 3.86 12.32 14.18
C SER A 8 2.58 11.50 14.38
N GLY A 9 2.69 10.40 15.13
CA GLY A 9 1.60 9.46 15.34
C GLY A 9 1.27 8.74 14.05
N ILE A 10 0.01 8.83 13.61
CA ILE A 10 -0.52 8.16 12.43
C ILE A 10 -0.88 9.20 11.38
N LEU A 11 -0.43 8.98 10.14
CA LEU A 11 -0.84 9.75 8.97
C LEU A 11 -1.44 8.84 7.91
N THR A 12 -2.71 9.07 7.59
CA THR A 12 -3.42 8.32 6.55
C THR A 12 -3.17 8.92 5.17
N LEU A 13 -2.77 8.07 4.22
CA LEU A 13 -2.55 8.45 2.81
C LEU A 13 -3.74 8.10 1.92
N LEU A 14 -4.43 6.98 2.21
CA LEU A 14 -5.64 6.55 1.53
C LEU A 14 -6.60 5.99 2.58
N ASN A 15 -7.83 6.51 2.59
CA ASN A 15 -8.96 5.92 3.32
C ASN A 15 -10.13 5.82 2.34
N ALA A 16 -10.49 4.59 1.96
CA ALA A 16 -11.53 4.33 0.99
C ALA A 16 -12.95 4.71 1.46
N ALA A 17 -13.17 4.83 2.77
CA ALA A 17 -14.43 5.33 3.33
C ALA A 17 -14.57 6.87 3.23
N GLY A 18 -13.50 7.59 2.86
CA GLY A 18 -13.54 9.04 2.66
C GLY A 18 -14.26 9.45 1.37
N SER A 19 -14.59 10.74 1.25
CA SER A 19 -15.33 11.25 0.08
C SER A 19 -14.54 11.24 -1.23
N HIS A 20 -13.21 11.42 -1.17
CA HIS A 20 -12.32 11.49 -2.34
C HIS A 20 -11.04 10.67 -2.11
N PRO A 21 -11.13 9.33 -2.03
CA PRO A 21 -10.00 8.48 -1.59
C PRO A 21 -8.80 8.53 -2.54
N LEU A 22 -9.02 8.77 -3.83
CA LEU A 22 -7.99 8.80 -4.87
C LEU A 22 -7.54 10.23 -5.26
N GLN A 23 -7.91 11.26 -4.49
CA GLN A 23 -7.59 12.66 -4.82
C GLN A 23 -6.10 12.91 -5.08
N LEU A 24 -5.25 12.25 -4.28
CA LEU A 24 -3.79 12.39 -4.31
C LEU A 24 -3.10 11.35 -5.19
N TRP A 25 -3.87 10.47 -5.82
CA TRP A 25 -3.39 9.28 -6.50
C TRP A 25 -3.47 9.48 -8.01
N ALA A 26 -2.40 9.12 -8.71
CA ALA A 26 -2.46 8.84 -10.14
C ALA A 26 -3.11 7.49 -10.32
N VAL A 27 -4.15 7.44 -11.13
CA VAL A 27 -4.82 6.20 -11.53
C VAL A 27 -4.36 5.89 -12.94
N VAL A 28 -3.66 4.77 -13.10
CA VAL A 28 -3.18 4.30 -14.40
C VAL A 28 -3.94 3.02 -14.73
N GLN A 29 -4.80 3.12 -15.73
CA GLN A 29 -5.63 2.03 -16.23
C GLN A 29 -5.55 2.04 -17.77
N PRO A 30 -5.06 0.97 -18.41
CA PRO A 30 -4.98 0.91 -19.87
C PRO A 30 -6.38 0.71 -20.45
N VAL A 31 -6.71 1.48 -21.49
CA VAL A 31 -7.99 1.35 -22.22
C VAL A 31 -8.07 0.02 -22.99
N SER A 32 -6.93 -0.59 -23.31
CA SER A 32 -6.83 -1.80 -24.14
C SER A 32 -7.09 -3.11 -23.38
N VAL A 33 -7.22 -3.08 -22.05
CA VAL A 33 -7.43 -4.30 -21.25
C VAL A 33 -8.90 -4.31 -20.81
N GLU A 34 -9.73 -5.11 -21.50
CA GLU A 34 -11.18 -5.18 -21.29
C GLU A 34 -11.59 -5.49 -19.85
N ALA A 35 -10.72 -6.15 -19.08
CA ALA A 35 -10.96 -6.53 -17.69
C ALA A 35 -10.28 -5.63 -16.63
N ALA A 36 -9.53 -4.59 -17.05
CA ALA A 36 -8.88 -3.70 -16.09
C ALA A 36 -9.92 -2.77 -15.45
N ARG A 37 -9.94 -2.71 -14.12
CA ARG A 37 -10.90 -1.90 -13.35
C ARG A 37 -10.23 -1.35 -12.09
N ILE A 38 -10.23 -0.02 -11.98
CA ILE A 38 -9.90 0.68 -10.73
C ILE A 38 -11.14 1.48 -10.31
N ALA A 39 -11.77 1.10 -9.21
CA ALA A 39 -13.02 1.71 -8.76
C ALA A 39 -13.16 1.69 -7.23
N VAL A 40 -13.95 2.62 -6.71
CA VAL A 40 -14.35 2.63 -5.29
C VAL A 40 -15.67 1.89 -5.17
N GLU A 41 -15.69 0.79 -4.43
CA GLU A 41 -16.81 -0.15 -4.37
C GLU A 41 -17.08 -0.58 -2.94
N ARG A 42 -18.29 -1.06 -2.66
CA ARG A 42 -18.64 -1.62 -1.36
C ARG A 42 -18.22 -3.08 -1.32
N ASP A 43 -17.37 -3.44 -0.37
CA ASP A 43 -16.96 -4.82 -0.15
C ASP A 43 -18.03 -5.59 0.64
N SER A 44 -18.27 -6.85 0.28
CA SER A 44 -19.29 -7.70 0.91
C SER A 44 -18.96 -8.09 2.34
N ASP A 45 -17.68 -8.23 2.66
CA ASP A 45 -17.25 -8.87 3.91
C ASP A 45 -17.17 -7.87 5.05
N ILE A 46 -16.83 -6.61 4.74
CA ILE A 46 -16.76 -5.52 5.71
C ILE A 46 -17.93 -4.53 5.57
N GLY A 47 -18.70 -4.62 4.48
CA GLY A 47 -19.82 -3.71 4.23
C GLY A 47 -19.42 -2.25 4.05
N GLU A 48 -18.16 -1.96 3.73
CA GLU A 48 -17.59 -0.62 3.61
C GLU A 48 -16.96 -0.38 2.24
N SER A 49 -16.69 0.89 1.93
CA SER A 49 -16.06 1.30 0.67
C SER A 49 -14.58 0.94 0.65
N VAL A 50 -14.13 0.38 -0.46
CA VAL A 50 -12.76 -0.04 -0.75
C VAL A 50 -12.36 0.37 -2.15
N VAL A 51 -11.07 0.59 -2.36
CA VAL A 51 -10.51 0.77 -3.71
C VAL A 51 -10.17 -0.60 -4.27
N THR A 52 -10.95 -1.06 -5.23
CA THR A 52 -10.69 -2.30 -5.97
C THR A 52 -9.76 -2.00 -7.14
N LEU A 53 -8.66 -2.74 -7.25
CA LEU A 53 -7.81 -2.81 -8.43
C LEU A 53 -7.87 -4.24 -8.97
N ALA A 54 -8.38 -4.42 -10.18
CA ALA A 54 -8.45 -5.72 -10.85
C ALA A 54 -7.90 -5.59 -12.27
N SER A 55 -6.99 -6.47 -12.67
CA SER A 55 -6.46 -6.53 -14.04
C SER A 55 -5.65 -7.80 -14.26
N SER A 56 -5.70 -8.34 -15.48
CA SER A 56 -4.78 -9.41 -15.91
C SER A 56 -3.36 -8.90 -16.16
N ASP A 57 -3.16 -7.59 -16.34
CA ASP A 57 -1.85 -6.97 -16.51
C ASP A 57 -1.47 -6.13 -15.27
N LEU A 58 -0.60 -6.73 -14.44
CA LEU A 58 -0.10 -6.14 -13.21
C LEU A 58 0.76 -4.89 -13.44
N ALA A 59 1.50 -4.85 -14.56
CA ALA A 59 2.48 -3.78 -14.80
C ALA A 59 1.82 -2.48 -15.26
N SER A 60 0.72 -2.59 -16.01
CA SER A 60 0.07 -1.44 -16.63
C SER A 60 -1.15 -0.92 -15.86
N THR A 61 -1.60 -1.63 -14.82
CA THR A 61 -2.72 -1.21 -13.96
C THR A 61 -2.25 -0.99 -12.52
N TYR A 62 -2.21 0.28 -12.08
CA TYR A 62 -1.77 0.64 -10.74
C TYR A 62 -2.33 2.00 -10.30
N ILE A 63 -2.32 2.22 -8.99
CA ILE A 63 -2.42 3.57 -8.41
C ILE A 63 -1.08 3.96 -7.82
N SER A 64 -0.70 5.23 -7.95
CA SER A 64 0.53 5.73 -7.33
C SER A 64 0.32 7.10 -6.67
N CYS A 65 1.01 7.32 -5.55
CA CYS A 65 0.99 8.60 -4.84
C CYS A 65 2.42 9.09 -4.64
N PRO A 66 2.74 10.35 -5.01
CA PRO A 66 1.83 11.42 -5.48
C PRO A 66 1.33 11.27 -6.92
N LYS A 67 0.23 11.96 -7.25
CA LYS A 67 -0.38 11.98 -8.59
C LYS A 67 0.58 12.43 -9.70
N THR A 68 1.48 13.35 -9.39
CA THR A 68 2.47 13.84 -10.36
C THR A 68 3.77 13.05 -10.24
N ALA A 69 4.33 12.61 -11.37
CA ALA A 69 5.59 11.85 -11.39
C ALA A 69 6.79 12.63 -10.82
N SER A 70 6.85 13.94 -11.05
CA SER A 70 7.92 14.82 -10.56
C SER A 70 7.80 15.17 -9.07
N GLU A 71 6.64 14.94 -8.47
CA GLU A 71 6.41 15.23 -7.05
C GLU A 71 6.86 14.08 -6.16
N LYS A 72 7.39 14.43 -4.99
CA LYS A 72 7.74 13.49 -3.93
C LYS A 72 6.77 13.62 -2.76
N LEU A 73 6.36 12.49 -2.19
CA LEU A 73 5.52 12.43 -1.01
C LEU A 73 6.21 13.15 0.15
N GLY A 74 7.43 12.75 0.50
CA GLY A 74 8.22 13.35 1.58
C GLY A 74 7.73 12.93 2.96
N MET A 75 7.33 11.66 3.07
CA MET A 75 6.89 11.04 4.33
C MET A 75 8.11 10.52 5.09
N LYS A 76 8.32 10.96 6.33
CA LYS A 76 9.47 10.63 7.18
C LYS A 76 9.16 9.55 8.21
N LEU A 77 7.89 9.18 8.34
CA LEU A 77 7.45 8.09 9.21
C LEU A 77 7.98 6.76 8.66
N PRO A 78 8.61 5.90 9.49
CA PRO A 78 9.32 4.70 9.04
C PRO A 78 8.40 3.49 8.82
N TYR A 79 7.24 3.45 9.46
CA TYR A 79 6.30 2.34 9.32
C TYR A 79 5.23 2.68 8.31
N ILE A 80 5.00 1.79 7.34
CA ILE A 80 3.80 1.81 6.51
C ILE A 80 2.89 0.68 6.97
N PHE A 81 1.60 0.97 7.11
CA PHE A 81 0.59 -0.03 7.43
C PHE A 81 -0.55 0.01 6.41
N LEU A 82 -1.12 -1.16 6.14
CA LEU A 82 -2.12 -1.38 5.11
C LEU A 82 -3.24 -2.27 5.64
N LEU A 83 -4.48 -1.92 5.32
CA LEU A 83 -5.60 -2.85 5.34
C LEU A 83 -5.91 -3.24 3.89
N ILE A 84 -5.58 -4.47 3.55
CA ILE A 84 -5.60 -5.00 2.19
C ILE A 84 -6.26 -6.36 2.15
N LYS A 85 -6.97 -6.65 1.06
CA LYS A 85 -7.45 -7.98 0.71
C LYS A 85 -6.91 -8.33 -0.67
N SER A 86 -6.18 -9.45 -0.79
CA SER A 86 -5.76 -9.96 -2.08
C SER A 86 -6.98 -10.53 -2.82
N THR A 87 -7.10 -10.26 -4.12
CA THR A 87 -8.09 -10.92 -4.96
C THR A 87 -7.43 -12.05 -5.76
N ASP A 88 -8.20 -12.74 -6.59
CA ASP A 88 -7.68 -13.73 -7.54
C ASP A 88 -6.61 -13.08 -8.45
N GLY A 89 -5.36 -13.55 -8.34
CA GLY A 89 -4.23 -13.11 -9.15
C GLY A 89 -3.01 -12.59 -8.38
N PRO A 90 -1.89 -12.37 -9.09
CA PRO A 90 -0.68 -11.82 -8.50
C PRO A 90 -0.89 -10.37 -8.08
N PHE A 91 -0.40 -10.01 -6.89
CA PHE A 91 -0.43 -8.66 -6.37
C PHE A 91 0.99 -8.20 -6.01
N SER A 92 1.27 -6.91 -6.21
CA SER A 92 2.47 -6.29 -5.68
C SER A 92 2.27 -4.82 -5.34
N PHE A 93 3.10 -4.29 -4.45
CA PHE A 93 3.21 -2.87 -4.21
C PHE A 93 4.67 -2.46 -4.05
N GLU A 94 4.95 -1.19 -4.35
CA GLU A 94 6.28 -0.62 -4.35
C GLU A 94 6.33 0.62 -3.46
N VAL A 95 7.41 0.75 -2.70
CA VAL A 95 7.73 1.93 -1.89
C VAL A 95 9.08 2.45 -2.37
N GLU A 96 9.08 3.65 -2.94
CA GLU A 96 10.32 4.35 -3.28
C GLU A 96 10.72 5.25 -2.11
N ALA A 97 11.94 5.06 -1.62
CA ALA A 97 12.45 5.76 -0.45
C ALA A 97 13.82 6.39 -0.73
N LEU A 98 14.01 7.59 -0.23
CA LEU A 98 15.29 8.30 -0.27
C LEU A 98 16.13 7.84 0.93
N ASP A 99 17.34 7.38 0.65
CA ASP A 99 18.29 6.94 1.67
C ASP A 99 19.26 8.06 2.12
N SER A 100 20.10 7.75 3.11
CA SER A 100 21.11 8.65 3.68
C SER A 100 22.14 9.15 2.66
N GLN A 101 22.38 8.39 1.59
CA GLN A 101 23.30 8.75 0.51
C GLN A 101 22.65 9.64 -0.55
N GLY A 102 21.34 9.87 -0.46
CA GLY A 102 20.59 10.65 -1.44
C GLY A 102 20.16 9.84 -2.67
N THR A 103 20.29 8.52 -2.61
CA THR A 103 19.83 7.59 -3.66
C THR A 103 18.39 7.20 -3.38
N VAL A 104 17.59 7.08 -4.44
CA VAL A 104 16.22 6.58 -4.33
C VAL A 104 16.26 5.06 -4.51
N ARG A 105 15.96 4.33 -3.45
CA ARG A 105 15.84 2.88 -3.43
C ARG A 105 14.38 2.48 -3.54
N ARG A 106 14.11 1.35 -4.18
CA ARG A 106 12.76 0.78 -4.30
C ARG A 106 12.64 -0.48 -3.48
N LEU A 107 11.61 -0.56 -2.64
CA LEU A 107 11.20 -1.79 -2.00
C LEU A 107 9.94 -2.31 -2.68
N ARG A 108 9.98 -3.51 -3.22
CA ARG A 108 8.82 -4.17 -3.84
C ARG A 108 8.39 -5.35 -3.00
N ALA A 109 7.15 -5.34 -2.53
CA ALA A 109 6.52 -6.47 -1.87
C ALA A 109 5.53 -7.14 -2.85
N SER A 110 5.59 -8.45 -2.98
CA SER A 110 4.84 -9.18 -4.02
C SER A 110 4.43 -10.58 -3.59
N SER A 111 3.23 -11.01 -3.99
CA SER A 111 2.63 -12.29 -3.58
C SER A 111 3.17 -13.52 -4.31
N PHE A 112 3.79 -13.33 -5.47
CA PHE A 112 4.31 -14.41 -6.33
C PHE A 112 5.82 -14.63 -6.19
N GLU A 113 6.49 -13.87 -5.34
CA GLU A 113 7.93 -14.04 -5.08
C GLU A 113 8.14 -15.00 -3.91
N ALA A 114 9.00 -16.00 -4.10
CA ALA A 114 9.24 -17.03 -3.09
C ALA A 114 10.31 -16.65 -2.06
N ARG A 115 11.25 -15.77 -2.43
CA ARG A 115 12.42 -15.41 -1.63
C ARG A 115 12.73 -13.93 -1.78
N ALA A 116 13.28 -13.35 -0.71
CA ALA A 116 13.80 -12.00 -0.78
C ALA A 116 15.04 -11.96 -1.69
N ARG A 117 15.14 -10.94 -2.53
CA ARG A 117 16.33 -10.67 -3.36
C ARG A 117 16.63 -9.18 -3.37
N ILE A 118 17.90 -8.86 -3.53
CA ILE A 118 18.39 -7.48 -3.59
C ILE A 118 19.12 -7.35 -4.92
N GLU A 119 18.72 -6.36 -5.69
CA GLU A 119 19.41 -5.86 -6.88
C GLU A 119 19.91 -4.45 -6.55
N ASP A 120 20.63 -3.80 -7.47
CA ASP A 120 21.38 -2.55 -7.18
C ASP A 120 20.54 -1.48 -6.46
N ASP A 121 19.36 -1.15 -7.00
CA ASP A 121 18.47 -0.12 -6.44
C ASP A 121 17.10 -0.66 -5.99
N ILE A 122 16.87 -1.97 -6.10
CA ILE A 122 15.58 -2.59 -5.77
C ILE A 122 15.73 -3.79 -4.81
N GLY A 123 15.04 -3.70 -3.68
CA GLY A 123 14.87 -4.78 -2.72
C GLY A 123 13.50 -5.42 -2.91
N ILE A 124 13.47 -6.72 -3.17
CA ILE A 124 12.25 -7.47 -3.42
C ILE A 124 11.99 -8.36 -2.21
N VAL A 125 10.79 -8.23 -1.64
CA VAL A 125 10.35 -8.89 -0.42
C VAL A 125 9.14 -9.78 -0.73
N PRO A 126 9.17 -11.07 -0.37
CA PRO A 126 8.01 -11.93 -0.56
C PRO A 126 6.89 -11.51 0.39
N LEU A 127 5.66 -11.43 -0.14
CA LEU A 127 4.46 -11.13 0.63
C LEU A 127 3.57 -12.37 0.66
N ARG A 128 3.08 -12.75 1.83
CA ARG A 128 2.07 -13.82 1.96
C ARG A 128 0.78 -13.18 2.43
N LEU A 129 -0.25 -13.25 1.58
CA LEU A 129 -1.60 -12.82 1.90
C LEU A 129 -2.50 -14.04 1.76
N ASP A 130 -3.45 -14.17 2.67
CA ASP A 130 -4.50 -15.18 2.53
C ASP A 130 -5.48 -14.72 1.44
N GLU A 131 -5.73 -15.61 0.47
CA GLU A 131 -6.65 -15.33 -0.63
C GLU A 131 -8.04 -15.02 -0.09
N ASP A 132 -8.68 -14.01 -0.69
CA ASP A 132 -10.00 -13.52 -0.32
C ASP A 132 -10.20 -13.15 1.15
N CYS A 133 -9.13 -12.95 1.91
CA CYS A 133 -9.20 -12.56 3.32
C CYS A 133 -8.57 -11.18 3.54
N TRP A 134 -9.19 -10.40 4.42
CA TRP A 134 -8.65 -9.11 4.85
C TRP A 134 -7.42 -9.33 5.74
N SER A 135 -6.36 -8.59 5.45
CA SER A 135 -5.08 -8.66 6.16
C SER A 135 -4.65 -7.27 6.60
N TYR A 136 -4.21 -7.15 7.85
CA TYR A 136 -3.47 -5.99 8.34
C TYR A 136 -1.97 -6.22 8.18
N LEU A 137 -1.34 -5.49 7.25
CA LEU A 137 0.09 -5.55 7.03
C LEU A 137 0.77 -4.33 7.63
N THR A 138 1.89 -4.51 8.32
CA THR A 138 2.80 -3.43 8.71
C THR A 138 4.20 -3.75 8.23
N LEU A 139 4.87 -2.80 7.59
CA LEU A 139 6.27 -2.91 7.18
C LEU A 139 7.10 -1.79 7.80
N ASP A 140 8.27 -2.16 8.30
CA ASP A 140 9.32 -1.23 8.69
C ASP A 140 10.21 -0.93 7.48
N ILE A 141 9.98 0.22 6.85
CA ILE A 141 10.72 0.64 5.65
C ILE A 141 12.19 0.90 6.02
N ALA A 142 12.44 1.43 7.22
CA ALA A 142 13.78 1.75 7.66
C ALA A 142 14.62 0.49 7.86
N LEU A 143 14.07 -0.50 8.54
CA LEU A 143 14.72 -1.79 8.73
C LEU A 143 14.97 -2.53 7.40
N LEU A 144 13.99 -2.49 6.49
CA LEU A 144 14.12 -3.13 5.18
C LEU A 144 15.21 -2.47 4.33
N LEU A 145 15.32 -1.14 4.32
CA LEU A 145 16.38 -0.43 3.61
C LEU A 145 17.76 -0.67 4.22
N GLU A 146 17.86 -0.62 5.55
CA GLU A 146 19.12 -0.87 6.24
C GLU A 146 19.59 -2.31 6.01
N GLY A 147 18.67 -3.27 6.07
CA GLY A 147 18.97 -4.69 5.79
C GLY A 147 19.32 -4.97 4.33
N ALA A 148 18.69 -4.27 3.37
CA ALA A 148 18.93 -4.50 1.94
C ALA A 148 20.16 -3.76 1.39
N PHE A 149 20.36 -2.50 1.80
CA PHE A 149 21.33 -1.60 1.19
C PHE A 149 22.38 -1.06 2.15
N GLY A 150 22.26 -1.34 3.46
CA GLY A 150 23.17 -0.79 4.48
C GLY A 150 23.07 0.73 4.64
N THR A 151 21.97 1.35 4.19
CA THR A 151 21.75 2.79 4.26
C THR A 151 20.53 3.12 5.11
N SER A 152 20.56 4.29 5.76
CA SER A 152 19.47 4.71 6.65
C SER A 152 18.34 5.37 5.87
N TYR A 153 17.11 5.08 6.24
CA TYR A 153 15.91 5.72 5.69
C TYR A 153 15.86 7.22 6.00
N ARG A 154 15.49 8.04 5.01
CA ARG A 154 15.20 9.47 5.21
C ARG A 154 13.73 9.79 5.01
N GLU A 155 13.17 9.40 3.87
CA GLU A 155 11.76 9.63 3.57
C GLU A 155 11.27 8.74 2.42
N THR A 156 10.00 8.32 2.48
CA THR A 156 9.29 7.77 1.33
C THR A 156 8.96 8.88 0.34
N SER A 157 9.35 8.66 -0.91
CA SER A 157 9.12 9.54 -2.05
C SER A 157 7.87 9.16 -2.83
N ARG A 158 7.55 7.87 -2.94
CA ARG A 158 6.38 7.37 -3.70
C ARG A 158 5.91 6.04 -3.16
N VAL A 159 4.60 5.80 -3.24
CA VAL A 159 4.01 4.48 -3.01
C VAL A 159 3.16 4.13 -4.24
N THR A 160 3.28 2.90 -4.72
CA THR A 160 2.55 2.38 -5.88
C THR A 160 1.92 1.05 -5.53
N PHE A 161 0.62 0.89 -5.79
CA PHE A 161 -0.10 -0.37 -5.61
C PHE A 161 -0.55 -0.88 -6.98
N HIS A 162 -0.20 -2.11 -7.29
CA HIS A 162 -0.59 -2.76 -8.55
C HIS A 162 -1.93 -3.48 -8.43
N ALA A 163 -2.43 -3.99 -9.55
CA ALA A 163 -3.68 -4.73 -9.65
C ALA A 163 -3.76 -5.98 -8.74
N ASN A 164 -4.99 -6.50 -8.65
CA ASN A 164 -5.44 -7.71 -7.94
C ASN A 164 -5.43 -7.57 -6.42
N ALA A 165 -5.88 -6.41 -5.94
CA ALA A 165 -6.11 -6.17 -4.53
C ALA A 165 -7.26 -5.20 -4.29
N LYS A 166 -7.86 -5.30 -3.10
CA LYS A 166 -8.75 -4.30 -2.53
C LYS A 166 -8.03 -3.58 -1.40
N LEU A 167 -8.01 -2.27 -1.45
CA LEU A 167 -7.37 -1.41 -0.46
C LEU A 167 -8.44 -0.64 0.32
N ARG A 168 -8.44 -0.79 1.64
CA ARG A 168 -9.29 0.01 2.53
C ARG A 168 -8.52 1.19 3.09
N LEU A 169 -7.31 0.93 3.59
CA LEU A 169 -6.51 1.90 4.32
C LEU A 169 -5.04 1.77 3.96
N VAL A 170 -4.39 2.90 3.69
CA VAL A 170 -2.93 3.03 3.59
C VAL A 170 -2.52 4.17 4.49
N GLY A 171 -1.60 3.92 5.41
CA GLY A 171 -1.11 4.93 6.32
C GLY A 171 0.34 4.71 6.72
N PHE A 172 0.88 5.72 7.37
CA PHE A 172 2.21 5.69 7.95
C PHE A 172 2.15 5.99 9.43
N ALA A 173 3.08 5.43 10.19
CA ALA A 173 3.17 5.62 11.62
C ALA A 173 4.62 5.84 12.08
N ASP A 174 4.78 6.54 13.21
CA ASP A 174 6.08 6.71 13.87
C ASP A 174 6.52 5.47 14.66
N ARG A 175 5.60 4.55 14.95
CA ARG A 175 5.83 3.28 15.62
C ARG A 175 4.97 2.17 15.00
N ILE A 176 5.28 0.93 15.33
CA ILE A 176 4.37 -0.19 15.05
C ILE A 176 3.09 0.02 15.85
N VAL A 177 1.97 0.18 15.16
CA VAL A 177 0.64 0.26 15.76
C VAL A 177 -0.08 -1.04 15.43
N PRO A 178 -0.42 -1.87 16.42
CA PRO A 178 -1.25 -3.05 16.16
C PRO A 178 -2.68 -2.61 15.81
N GLU A 179 -3.40 -3.46 15.08
CA GLU A 179 -4.72 -3.12 14.54
C GLU A 179 -5.73 -2.72 15.64
N ASP A 180 -5.70 -3.39 16.78
CA ASP A 180 -6.55 -3.13 17.95
C ASP A 180 -6.30 -1.77 18.62
N GLN A 181 -5.16 -1.13 18.34
CA GLN A 181 -4.80 0.20 18.82
C GLN A 181 -5.05 1.30 17.80
N LEU A 182 -5.42 0.96 16.55
CA LEU A 182 -5.86 1.96 15.59
C LEU A 182 -7.11 2.69 16.12
N PRO A 183 -7.35 3.96 15.77
CA PRO A 183 -8.63 4.61 15.99
C PRO A 183 -9.78 3.76 15.44
N ALA A 184 -10.95 3.78 16.08
CA ALA A 184 -12.09 2.95 15.68
C ALA A 184 -12.48 3.12 14.21
N GLU A 185 -12.35 4.34 13.67
CA GLU A 185 -12.62 4.67 12.26
C GLU A 185 -11.64 4.02 11.27
N LEU A 186 -10.48 3.58 11.74
CA LEU A 186 -9.41 2.99 10.95
C LEU A 186 -9.30 1.46 11.12
N ARG A 187 -10.07 0.87 12.03
CA ARG A 187 -10.08 -0.59 12.26
C ARG A 187 -10.90 -1.31 11.20
N LEU A 188 -10.56 -2.58 10.98
CA LEU A 188 -11.39 -3.49 10.21
C LEU A 188 -12.50 -4.06 11.11
N TYR A 189 -13.73 -4.03 10.63
CA TYR A 189 -14.82 -4.80 11.23
C TYR A 189 -15.38 -5.70 10.14
N CYS A 190 -15.11 -7.01 10.25
CA CYS A 190 -15.78 -7.98 9.40
C CYS A 190 -17.25 -8.08 9.83
N LEU A 191 -18.14 -8.08 8.86
CA LEU A 191 -19.51 -8.52 9.07
C LEU A 191 -19.43 -10.02 9.35
N ASP A 192 -19.64 -10.40 10.62
CA ASP A 192 -19.84 -11.80 10.96
C ASP A 192 -20.93 -12.34 10.04
N SER A 193 -20.60 -13.32 9.21
CA SER A 193 -21.61 -14.13 8.53
C SER A 193 -22.34 -14.89 9.63
N THR A 194 -23.38 -14.26 10.18
CA THR A 194 -24.31 -14.91 11.09
C THR A 194 -24.83 -16.15 10.39
N LYS A 195 -24.35 -17.30 10.89
CA LYS A 195 -24.94 -18.64 10.81
C LYS A 195 -26.42 -18.58 10.47
N THR A 196 -26.77 -18.76 9.21
CA THR A 196 -28.10 -19.27 8.86
C THR A 196 -28.05 -20.76 9.09
N SER A 197 -28.59 -21.17 10.24
CA SER A 197 -28.94 -22.56 10.54
C SER A 197 -30.06 -23.05 9.62
#